data_AF-A0AA88DEG5-F1
#
_entry.id   AF-A0AA88DEG5-F1
#
_cell.length_a   1.000
_cell.length_b   1.000
_cell.length_c   1.000
_cell.angle_alpha   90.00
_cell.angle_beta   90.00
_cell.angle_gamma   90.00
#
_symmetry.space_group_name_H-M   'P 1'
#
loop_
_entity.id
_entity.type
_entity.pdbx_description
1 polymer ?
#
loop_
_entity_poly.entity_id
_entity_poly.type
_entity_poly.pdbx_seq_one_letter_code
_entity_poly.pdbx_strand_id
1 'polypeptide(L)'
;MGNINSWKWVPETCDLPRIDPSRFMGLMRNRNVGLVGDSLSENFLVSFLCVLRVADLGAKKWKKKGAWRGAYFSKFNAVKRIEM
;
A
#
# COMPACT_ATOMS: atom_id res chain seq x y z
N MET A 1 -23.51 6.30 17.57
CA MET A 1 -22.50 5.22 17.41
C MET A 1 -21.40 5.76 16.52
N GLY A 2 -20.14 5.73 16.96
CA GLY A 2 -19.02 6.27 16.17
C GLY A 2 -18.69 5.38 14.97
N ASN A 3 -18.27 5.99 13.85
CA ASN A 3 -17.85 5.24 12.66
C ASN A 3 -16.50 4.54 12.93
N ILE A 4 -16.38 3.25 12.63
CA ILE A 4 -15.12 2.50 12.83
C ILE A 4 -13.94 3.11 12.04
N ASN A 5 -14.22 3.78 10.92
CA ASN A 5 -13.21 4.42 10.07
C ASN A 5 -12.68 5.76 10.60
N SER A 6 -13.21 6.29 11.72
CA SER A 6 -12.72 7.53 12.32
C SER A 6 -11.67 7.32 13.40
N TRP A 7 -11.31 6.07 13.71
CA TRP A 7 -10.30 5.76 14.72
C TRP A 7 -8.90 5.86 14.14
N LYS A 8 -7.99 6.49 14.90
CA LYS A 8 -6.56 6.56 14.61
C LYS A 8 -5.81 6.03 15.83
N TRP A 9 -4.82 5.17 15.60
CA TRP A 9 -3.85 4.81 16.62
C TRP A 9 -2.86 5.96 16.83
N VAL A 10 -2.69 6.40 18.08
CA VAL A 10 -1.82 7.51 18.47
C VAL A 10 -0.84 7.01 19.53
N PRO A 11 0.48 7.06 19.28
CA PRO A 11 1.48 6.71 20.29
C PRO A 11 1.56 7.75 21.41
N GLU A 12 2.01 7.33 22.60
CA GLU A 12 2.06 8.20 23.78
C GLU A 12 3.13 9.29 23.70
N THR A 13 4.26 9.01 23.05
CA THR A 13 5.47 9.82 23.13
C THR A 13 5.79 10.62 21.87
N CYS A 14 4.99 10.47 20.80
CA CYS A 14 5.26 11.17 19.55
C CYS A 14 4.01 11.35 18.68
N ASP A 15 4.11 12.28 17.73
CA ASP A 15 3.13 12.41 16.66
C ASP A 15 3.51 11.48 15.50
N LEU A 16 2.64 10.50 15.22
CA LEU A 16 2.75 9.68 14.01
C LEU A 16 2.09 10.41 12.84
N PRO A 17 2.86 10.91 11.84
CA PRO A 17 2.30 11.54 10.67
C PRO A 17 1.57 10.53 9.79
N ARG A 18 0.59 11.02 9.03
CA ARG A 18 -0.06 10.20 8.01
C ARG A 18 0.97 9.87 6.92
N ILE A 19 0.87 8.68 6.35
CA ILE A 19 1.70 8.29 5.20
C ILE A 19 1.48 9.31 4.08
N ASP A 20 2.58 9.88 3.58
CA ASP A 20 2.60 10.65 2.33
C ASP A 20 2.84 9.67 1.16
N PRO A 21 1.81 9.38 0.34
CA PRO A 21 1.92 8.43 -0.75
C PRO A 21 2.94 8.85 -1.80
N SER A 22 3.03 10.14 -2.10
CA SER A 22 3.90 10.68 -3.14
C SER A 22 5.36 10.62 -2.73
N ARG A 23 5.65 10.98 -1.47
CA ARG A 23 7.00 10.85 -0.91
C ARG A 23 7.46 9.40 -0.85
N PHE A 24 6.61 8.50 -0.35
CA PHE A 24 6.94 7.06 -0.30
C PHE A 24 7.20 6.50 -1.71
N MET A 25 6.31 6.77 -2.66
CA MET A 25 6.47 6.27 -4.03
C MET A 25 7.66 6.90 -4.75
N GLY A 26 8.01 8.17 -4.43
CA GLY A 26 9.22 8.83 -4.91
C GLY A 26 10.50 8.12 -4.44
N LEU A 27 10.58 7.78 -3.15
CA LEU A 27 11.69 7.01 -2.58
C LEU A 27 11.79 5.60 -3.19
N MET A 28 10.65 5.00 -3.53
CA MET A 28 10.56 3.65 -4.09
C MET A 28 10.45 3.62 -5.62
N ARG A 29 10.81 4.72 -6.30
CA ARG A 29 10.83 4.80 -7.77
C ARG A 29 11.79 3.76 -8.35
N ASN A 30 11.39 3.12 -9.44
CA ASN A 30 12.14 2.04 -10.10
C ASN A 30 12.44 0.83 -9.19
N ARG A 31 11.73 0.68 -8.06
CA ARG A 31 11.92 -0.42 -7.10
C ARG A 31 10.64 -1.22 -6.92
N ASN A 32 10.75 -2.51 -7.18
CA ASN A 32 9.70 -3.47 -6.87
C ASN A 32 9.77 -3.86 -5.40
N VAL A 33 8.62 -3.93 -4.73
CA VAL A 33 8.52 -4.30 -3.32
C VAL A 33 7.53 -5.45 -3.20
N GLY A 34 8.01 -6.56 -2.64
CA GLY A 34 7.20 -7.69 -2.20
C GLY A 34 7.01 -7.64 -0.69
N LEU A 35 5.81 -7.95 -0.22
CA LEU A 35 5.56 -8.27 1.19
C LEU A 35 5.43 -9.80 1.28
N VAL A 36 6.23 -10.43 2.12
CA VAL A 36 6.14 -11.89 2.36
C VAL A 36 5.26 -12.14 3.58
N GLY A 37 4.23 -12.95 3.46
CA GLY A 37 3.38 -13.28 4.60
C GLY A 37 2.10 -14.03 4.27
N ASP A 38 1.19 -14.03 5.22
CA ASP A 38 -0.06 -14.79 5.20
C ASP A 38 -1.26 -13.98 4.66
N SER A 39 -2.47 -14.50 4.92
CA SER A 39 -3.73 -13.84 4.56
C SER A 39 -3.94 -12.48 5.26
N LEU A 40 -3.41 -12.28 6.47
CA LEU A 40 -3.47 -10.98 7.14
C LEU A 40 -2.54 -9.97 6.45
N SER A 41 -1.38 -10.46 6.01
CA SER A 41 -0.43 -9.66 5.23
C SER A 41 -1.00 -9.25 3.87
N GLU A 42 -1.81 -10.12 3.23
CA GLU A 42 -2.58 -9.74 2.03
C GLU A 42 -3.54 -8.57 2.32
N ASN A 43 -4.27 -8.61 3.44
CA ASN A 43 -5.18 -7.52 3.83
C ASN A 43 -4.43 -6.22 4.05
N PHE A 44 -3.28 -6.27 4.72
CA PHE A 44 -2.41 -5.10 4.90
C PHE A 44 -1.98 -4.53 3.55
N LEU A 45 -1.50 -5.36 2.63
CA LEU A 45 -1.12 -4.91 1.30
C LEU A 45 -2.28 -4.24 0.57
N VAL A 46 -3.48 -4.84 0.58
CA VAL A 46 -4.65 -4.26 -0.09
C VAL A 46 -4.96 -2.86 0.44
N SER A 47 -4.94 -2.70 1.77
CA SER A 47 -5.13 -1.41 2.41
C SER A 47 -4.05 -0.41 1.99
N PHE A 48 -2.79 -0.84 2.01
CA PHE A 48 -1.65 -0.01 1.64
C PHE A 48 -1.69 0.44 0.18
N LEU A 49 -2.03 -0.47 -0.75
CA LEU A 49 -2.22 -0.14 -2.17
C LEU A 49 -3.30 0.93 -2.40
N CYS A 50 -4.34 0.95 -1.57
CA CYS A 50 -5.37 2.00 -1.63
C CYS A 50 -4.84 3.36 -1.15
N VAL A 51 -4.01 3.39 -0.11
CA VAL A 51 -3.32 4.63 0.32
C VAL A 51 -2.39 5.14 -0.78
N LEU A 52 -1.61 4.25 -1.41
CA LEU A 52 -0.66 4.61 -2.46
C LEU A 52 -1.31 5.08 -3.76
N ARG A 53 -2.55 4.67 -4.03
CA ARG A 53 -3.33 5.05 -5.23
C ARG A 53 -3.39 6.57 -5.43
N VAL A 54 -3.40 7.35 -4.35
CA VAL A 54 -3.47 8.81 -4.40
C VAL A 54 -2.26 9.42 -5.13
N ALA A 55 -1.09 8.79 -5.06
CA ALA A 55 0.11 9.25 -5.76
C ALA A 55 0.07 8.97 -7.28
N ASP A 56 -0.71 7.98 -7.70
CA ASP A 56 -0.83 7.54 -9.10
C ASP A 56 -2.24 7.01 -9.39
N LEU A 57 -3.09 7.90 -9.94
CA LEU A 57 -4.44 7.57 -10.39
C LEU A 57 -4.46 6.68 -11.65
N GLY A 58 -3.31 6.39 -12.27
CA GLY A 58 -3.16 5.41 -13.34
C GLY A 58 -2.73 4.00 -12.88
N ALA A 59 -2.46 3.80 -11.58
CA ALA A 59 -2.00 2.52 -11.05
C ALA A 59 -2.92 1.33 -11.42
N LYS A 60 -2.33 0.28 -12.01
CA LYS A 60 -3.02 -0.93 -12.49
C LYS A 60 -2.95 -2.03 -11.44
N LYS A 61 -4.10 -2.46 -10.91
CA LYS A 61 -4.21 -3.57 -9.93
C LYS A 61 -4.41 -4.90 -10.64
N TRP A 62 -3.93 -6.01 -10.07
CA TRP A 62 -4.26 -7.36 -10.55
C TRP A 62 -4.54 -8.34 -9.41
N LYS A 63 -5.35 -9.34 -9.73
CA LYS A 63 -5.62 -10.54 -8.93
C LYS A 63 -6.01 -11.67 -9.88
N LYS A 64 -5.03 -12.24 -10.60
CA LYS A 64 -5.26 -13.35 -11.55
C LYS A 64 -5.07 -14.69 -10.85
N LYS A 65 -5.75 -15.75 -11.33
CA LYS A 65 -5.53 -17.12 -10.87
C LYS A 65 -4.04 -17.48 -11.09
N GLY A 66 -3.33 -17.85 -10.03
CA GLY A 66 -1.89 -18.14 -10.06
C GLY A 66 -0.95 -16.93 -9.93
N ALA A 67 -1.49 -15.71 -9.76
CA ALA A 67 -0.69 -14.52 -9.51
C ALA A 67 -1.01 -13.91 -8.15
N TRP A 68 0.04 -13.62 -7.36
CA TRP A 68 -0.11 -12.88 -6.12
C TRP A 68 -0.68 -11.47 -6.35
N ARG A 69 -1.49 -10.99 -5.40
CA ARG A 69 -2.12 -9.67 -5.51
C ARG A 69 -1.07 -8.55 -5.54
N GLY A 70 -1.27 -7.57 -6.42
CA GLY A 70 -0.40 -6.40 -6.47
C GLY A 70 -0.95 -5.27 -7.33
N ALA A 71 -0.15 -4.21 -7.43
CA ALA A 71 -0.38 -3.09 -8.32
C ALA A 71 0.92 -2.56 -8.94
N TYR A 72 0.80 -2.05 -10.17
CA TYR A 72 1.86 -1.39 -10.91
C TYR A 72 1.55 0.10 -10.99
N PHE A 73 2.50 0.92 -10.57
CA PHE A 73 2.42 2.36 -10.52
C PHE A 73 3.29 2.92 -11.65
N SER A 74 2.67 3.26 -12.78
CA SER A 74 3.38 3.69 -14.00
C SER A 74 4.14 5.00 -13.78
N LYS A 75 3.60 5.94 -13.00
CA LYS A 75 4.27 7.22 -12.70
C LYS A 75 5.61 7.04 -11.98
N PHE A 76 5.77 5.92 -11.28
CA PHE A 76 6.94 5.61 -10.45
C PHE A 76 7.74 4.41 -10.98
N ASN A 77 7.27 3.78 -12.06
CA ASN A 77 7.82 2.55 -12.60
C ASN A 77 8.11 1.50 -11.50
N ALA A 78 7.09 1.18 -10.70
CA ALA A 78 7.24 0.34 -9.52
C ALA A 78 6.08 -0.65 -9.36
N VAL A 79 6.41 -1.89 -8.96
CA VAL A 79 5.44 -2.92 -8.56
C VAL A 79 5.39 -3.04 -7.04
N LYS A 80 4.19 -3.16 -6.48
CA LYS A 80 3.94 -3.52 -5.08
C LYS A 80 3.07 -4.77 -5.05
N ARG A 81 3.53 -5.86 -4.41
CA ARG A 81 2.84 -7.16 -4.42
C ARG A 81 2.99 -7.91 -3.10
N ILE A 82 2.11 -8.89 -2.87
CA ILE A 82 2.27 -9.90 -1.82
C ILE A 82 3.03 -11.08 -2.44
N GLU A 83 3.77 -11.81 -1.63
CA GLU A 83 4.34 -13.13 -1.89
C GLU A 83 3.91 -13.96 -0.66
N MET A 84 3.35 -15.16 -0.85
CA MET A 84 2.99 -16.04 0.26
C MET A 84 3.95 -17.20 0.36
#